data_AF-A0AAN4NXD0-F1
#
_entry.id   AF-A0AAN4NXD0-F1
#
_cell.length_a   1.000
_cell.length_b   1.000
_cell.length_c   1.000
_cell.angle_alpha   90.00
_cell.angle_beta   90.00
_cell.angle_gamma   90.00
#
_symmetry.space_group_name_H-M   'P 1'
#
loop_
_entity.id
_entity.type
_entity.pdbx_description
1 polymer ?
#
loop_
_entity_poly.entity_id
_entity_poly.type
_entity_poly.pdbx_seq_one_letter_code
_entity_poly.pdbx_strand_id
1 'polypeptide(L)'
;MTINFIVVTKGAERISEVSARFTLDAMPGKQMAIDADLNAGLINQAQAQTRRKDVASEADFYGAMDGASKFVRGDAIAGMMILAINLIGGVCIGIFKYNLSADAAFQQYVLMTIGDGLVAQIPSLLLSTAAAIIVTRVSDNGDIAHDVRHQLLASPSVLYTATGIMFVLAVVPGMPHLPFLLFSALLGFTG
;
A
#
# COMPACT_ATOMS: atom_id res chain seq x y z
N MET A 1 1.08 31.45 -2.54
CA MET A 1 1.09 30.01 -2.89
C MET A 1 1.37 29.12 -1.67
N THR A 2 2.37 29.42 -0.85
CA THR A 2 2.76 28.60 0.33
C THR A 2 1.69 28.50 1.43
N ILE A 3 0.97 29.60 1.71
CA ILE A 3 -0.11 29.62 2.72
C ILE A 3 -1.31 28.78 2.26
N ASN A 4 -1.70 28.87 0.98
CA ASN A 4 -2.77 28.04 0.42
C ASN A 4 -2.42 26.56 0.49
N PHE A 5 -1.18 26.18 0.22
CA PHE A 5 -0.74 24.78 0.33
C PHE A 5 -0.87 24.26 1.77
N ILE A 6 -0.36 25.01 2.75
CA ILE A 6 -0.43 24.62 4.17
C ILE A 6 -1.89 24.47 4.65
N VAL A 7 -2.77 25.40 4.28
CA VAL A 7 -4.19 25.37 4.67
C VAL A 7 -4.93 24.21 4.02
N VAL A 8 -4.66 23.92 2.75
CA VAL A 8 -5.28 22.78 2.04
C VAL A 8 -4.82 21.46 2.65
N THR A 9 -3.52 21.29 2.91
CA THR A 9 -2.98 20.04 3.49
C THR A 9 -3.49 19.83 4.92
N LYS A 10 -3.44 20.86 5.77
CA LYS A 10 -3.96 20.79 7.15
C LYS A 10 -5.48 20.64 7.22
N GLY A 11 -6.20 21.25 6.26
CA GLY A 11 -7.66 21.15 6.14
C GLY A 11 -8.12 19.77 5.70
N ALA A 12 -7.48 19.20 4.68
CA ALA A 12 -7.74 17.84 4.20
C ALA A 12 -7.44 16.79 5.29
N GLU A 13 -6.36 16.98 6.05
CA GLU A 13 -5.96 16.10 7.16
C GLU A 13 -7.03 16.04 8.25
N ARG A 14 -7.58 17.19 8.64
CA ARG A 14 -8.64 17.26 9.66
C ARG A 14 -9.96 16.69 9.15
N ILE A 15 -10.28 16.84 7.87
CA ILE A 15 -11.47 16.25 7.25
C ILE A 15 -11.38 14.72 7.25
N SER A 16 -10.23 14.15 6.89
CA SER A 16 -10.04 12.69 6.86
C SER A 16 -10.13 12.05 8.24
N GLU A 17 -9.53 12.65 9.27
CA GLU A 17 -9.61 12.20 10.66
C GLU A 17 -11.06 12.24 11.17
N VAL A 18 -11.75 13.35 10.89
CA VAL A 18 -13.13 13.57 11.33
C VAL A 18 -14.10 12.65 10.60
N SER A 19 -13.92 12.40 9.30
CA SER A 19 -14.74 11.44 8.55
C SER A 19 -14.57 10.00 9.04
N ALA A 20 -13.34 9.53 9.28
CA ALA A 20 -13.12 8.19 9.83
C ALA A 20 -13.76 8.04 11.21
N ARG A 21 -13.62 9.06 12.06
CA ARG A 21 -14.21 9.06 13.40
C ARG A 21 -15.73 9.13 13.37
N PHE A 22 -16.33 9.94 12.50
CA PHE A 22 -17.79 9.98 12.35
C PHE A 22 -18.37 8.65 11.84
N THR A 23 -17.67 7.97 10.92
CA THR A 23 -18.07 6.64 10.47
C THR A 23 -17.99 5.62 11.61
N LEU A 24 -16.95 5.67 12.45
CA LEU A 24 -16.82 4.81 13.63
C LEU A 24 -17.87 5.12 14.72
N ASP A 25 -18.16 6.40 14.97
CA ASP A 25 -19.16 6.82 15.95
C ASP A 25 -20.60 6.44 15.52
N ALA A 26 -20.84 6.23 14.21
CA ALA A 26 -22.12 5.77 13.68
C ALA A 26 -22.35 4.24 13.81
N MET A 27 -21.32 3.47 14.18
CA MET A 27 -21.34 2.01 14.23
C MET A 27 -22.33 1.43 15.25
N PRO A 28 -22.43 1.96 16.48
CA PRO A 28 -23.46 1.53 17.42
C PRO A 28 -24.87 1.75 16.87
N GLY A 29 -25.10 2.84 16.12
CA GLY A 29 -26.38 3.13 15.47
C GLY A 29 -26.73 2.11 14.38
N LYS A 30 -25.76 1.69 13.57
CA LYS A 30 -25.94 0.60 12.60
C LYS A 30 -26.25 -0.74 13.28
N GLN A 31 -25.59 -1.06 14.39
CA GLN A 31 -25.87 -2.29 15.16
C GLN A 31 -27.27 -2.26 15.77
N MET A 32 -27.67 -1.12 16.37
CA MET A 32 -29.02 -0.93 16.90
C MET A 32 -30.10 -1.01 15.81
N ALA A 33 -29.82 -0.52 14.60
CA ALA A 33 -30.75 -0.66 13.47
C ALA A 33 -30.95 -2.13 13.06
N ILE A 34 -29.88 -2.94 13.06
CA ILE A 34 -29.98 -4.39 12.80
C ILE A 34 -30.82 -5.08 13.89
N ASP A 35 -30.64 -4.69 15.15
CA ASP A 35 -31.41 -5.24 16.27
C ASP A 35 -32.88 -4.84 16.20
N ALA A 36 -33.17 -3.60 15.79
CA ALA A 36 -34.53 -3.13 15.54
C ALA A 36 -35.19 -3.88 14.39
N ASP A 37 -34.50 -4.07 13.26
CA ASP A 37 -34.99 -4.83 12.10
C ASP A 37 -35.28 -6.30 12.46
N LEU A 38 -34.43 -6.93 13.28
CA LEU A 38 -34.61 -8.30 13.76
C LEU A 38 -35.83 -8.41 14.68
N ASN A 39 -35.96 -7.48 15.63
CA ASN A 39 -37.10 -7.43 16.55
C ASN A 39 -38.42 -7.09 15.83
N ALA A 40 -38.37 -6.32 14.74
CA ALA A 40 -39.52 -6.02 13.88
C ALA A 40 -39.88 -7.17 12.91
N GLY A 41 -39.07 -8.24 12.86
CA GLY A 41 -39.29 -9.38 11.96
C GLY A 41 -39.00 -9.08 10.48
N LEU A 42 -38.35 -7.97 10.17
CA LEU A 42 -37.97 -7.58 8.80
C LEU A 42 -36.81 -8.42 8.27
N ILE A 43 -35.96 -8.95 9.16
CA ILE A 43 -34.83 -9.82 8.84
C ILE A 43 -34.82 -11.06 9.73
N ASN A 44 -34.23 -12.14 9.24
CA ASN A 44 -34.05 -13.37 10.01
C ASN A 44 -32.70 -13.39 10.77
N GLN A 45 -32.54 -14.36 11.68
CA GLN A 45 -31.33 -14.50 12.52
C GLN A 45 -30.03 -14.65 11.70
N ALA A 46 -30.07 -15.38 10.57
CA ALA A 46 -28.91 -15.58 9.72
C ALA A 46 -28.51 -14.31 8.96
N GLN A 47 -29.49 -13.52 8.51
CA GLN A 47 -29.31 -12.21 7.87
C GLN A 47 -28.77 -11.19 8.87
N ALA A 48 -29.30 -11.17 10.09
CA ALA A 48 -28.80 -10.31 11.15
C ALA A 48 -27.34 -10.63 11.50
N GLN A 49 -26.98 -11.91 11.57
CA GLN A 49 -25.60 -12.33 11.82
C GLN A 49 -24.65 -11.92 10.68
N THR A 50 -25.09 -12.04 9.43
CA THR A 50 -24.31 -11.60 8.25
C THR A 50 -24.10 -10.09 8.28
N ARG A 51 -25.17 -9.29 8.45
CA ARG A 51 -25.07 -7.83 8.54
C ARG A 51 -24.20 -7.36 9.70
N ARG A 52 -24.25 -8.03 10.86
CA ARG A 52 -23.36 -7.72 12.00
C ARG A 52 -21.89 -8.00 11.65
N LYS A 53 -21.60 -9.07 10.89
CA LYS A 53 -20.24 -9.36 10.40
C LYS A 53 -19.74 -8.29 9.42
N ASP A 54 -20.61 -7.81 8.55
CA ASP A 54 -20.28 -6.74 7.59
C ASP A 54 -19.96 -5.42 8.33
N VAL A 55 -20.81 -5.04 9.29
CA VAL A 55 -20.58 -3.87 10.14
C VAL A 55 -19.29 -4.04 10.95
N ALA A 56 -19.01 -5.22 11.52
CA ALA A 56 -17.75 -5.46 12.22
C ALA A 56 -16.52 -5.32 11.31
N SER A 57 -16.59 -5.84 10.08
CA SER A 57 -15.50 -5.72 9.10
C SER A 57 -15.27 -4.26 8.68
N GLU A 58 -16.34 -3.47 8.56
CA GLU A 58 -16.26 -2.01 8.33
C GLU A 58 -15.55 -1.32 9.51
N ALA A 59 -15.80 -1.75 10.76
CA ALA A 59 -15.15 -1.24 11.96
C ALA A 59 -13.63 -1.42 11.89
N ASP A 60 -13.26 -2.66 11.61
CA ASP A 60 -11.86 -3.09 11.60
C ASP A 60 -11.10 -2.37 10.48
N PHE A 61 -11.73 -2.18 9.32
CA PHE A 61 -11.15 -1.43 8.21
C PHE A 61 -10.90 0.05 8.58
N TYR A 62 -11.90 0.76 9.09
CA TYR A 62 -11.74 2.18 9.45
C TYR A 62 -10.83 2.38 10.68
N GLY A 63 -10.85 1.45 11.63
CA GLY A 63 -9.94 1.43 12.76
C GLY A 63 -8.48 1.19 12.34
N ALA A 64 -8.25 0.24 11.43
CA ALA A 64 -6.94 0.01 10.83
C ALA A 64 -6.48 1.22 9.99
N MET A 65 -7.39 1.90 9.28
CA MET A 65 -7.08 3.09 8.48
C MET A 65 -6.66 4.29 9.33
N ASP A 66 -7.33 4.56 10.46
CA ASP A 66 -6.94 5.62 11.40
C ASP A 66 -5.55 5.34 12.00
N GLY A 67 -5.29 4.08 12.37
CA GLY A 67 -3.97 3.64 12.82
C GLY A 67 -2.89 3.85 11.76
N ALA A 68 -3.09 3.30 10.55
CA ALA A 68 -2.16 3.42 9.43
C ALA A 68 -1.88 4.88 9.06
N SER A 69 -2.89 5.74 9.06
CA SER A 69 -2.74 7.17 8.72
C SER A 69 -1.82 7.90 9.71
N LYS A 70 -1.88 7.56 11.01
CA LYS A 70 -0.97 8.12 12.02
C LYS A 70 0.47 7.63 11.84
N PHE A 71 0.66 6.36 11.46
CA PHE A 71 1.99 5.82 11.16
C PHE A 71 2.61 6.46 9.91
N VAL A 72 1.85 6.57 8.82
CA VAL A 72 2.30 7.23 7.58
C VAL A 72 2.67 8.69 7.82
N ARG A 73 1.92 9.39 8.68
CA ARG A 73 2.24 10.77 9.07
C ARG A 73 3.57 10.84 9.83
N GLY A 74 3.80 9.95 10.78
CA GLY A 74 5.06 9.87 11.53
C GLY A 74 6.25 9.60 10.62
N ASP A 75 6.09 8.68 9.67
CA ASP A 75 7.09 8.33 8.67
C ASP A 75 7.42 9.50 7.74
N ALA A 76 6.41 10.24 7.26
CA ALA A 76 6.60 11.40 6.40
C ALA A 76 7.35 12.56 7.12
N ILE A 77 7.04 12.79 8.40
CA ILE A 77 7.73 13.82 9.21
C ILE A 77 9.19 13.42 9.47
N ALA A 78 9.45 12.15 9.79
CA ALA A 78 10.80 11.62 9.97
C ALA A 78 11.61 11.69 8.67
N GLY A 79 11.02 11.30 7.53
CA GLY A 79 11.63 11.39 6.21
C GLY A 79 12.02 12.82 5.83
N MET A 80 11.15 13.80 6.09
CA MET A 80 11.49 15.22 5.87
C MET A 80 12.65 15.72 6.75
N MET A 81 12.73 15.27 8.02
CA MET A 81 13.86 15.61 8.88
C MET A 81 15.17 15.00 8.38
N ILE A 82 15.16 13.72 8.00
CA ILE A 82 16.34 13.03 7.46
C ILE A 82 16.81 13.73 6.19
N LEU A 83 15.89 14.10 5.30
CA LEU A 83 16.17 14.82 4.06
C LEU A 83 16.87 16.17 4.33
N ALA A 84 16.36 16.95 5.28
CA ALA A 84 16.95 18.23 5.67
C ALA A 84 18.35 18.07 6.27
N ILE A 85 18.54 17.06 7.13
CA ILE A 85 19.84 16.75 7.77
C ILE A 85 20.84 16.29 6.73
N ASN A 86 20.48 15.38 5.83
CA ASN A 86 21.36 14.86 4.78
C ASN A 86 21.75 15.96 3.78
N LEU A 87 20.80 16.84 3.44
CA LEU A 87 21.06 17.95 2.53
C LEU A 87 22.01 18.99 3.16
N ILE A 88 21.69 19.50 4.35
CA ILE A 88 22.50 20.54 5.01
C ILE A 88 23.83 19.97 5.46
N GLY A 89 23.83 18.80 6.11
CA GLY A 89 25.03 18.12 6.57
C GLY A 89 25.94 17.70 5.42
N GLY A 90 25.36 17.15 4.35
CA GLY A 90 26.08 16.77 3.14
C GLY A 90 26.75 17.96 2.46
N VAL A 91 26.02 19.05 2.25
CA VAL A 91 26.57 20.28 1.64
C VAL A 91 27.68 20.89 2.51
N CYS A 92 27.47 20.97 3.83
CA CYS A 92 28.50 21.44 4.76
C CYS A 92 29.76 20.57 4.71
N ILE A 93 29.63 19.24 4.75
CA ILE A 93 30.77 18.32 4.65
C ILE A 93 31.45 18.45 3.28
N GLY A 94 30.69 18.58 2.19
CA GLY A 94 31.19 18.79 0.84
C GLY A 94 32.08 20.03 0.72
N ILE A 95 31.64 21.15 1.29
CA ILE A 95 32.37 22.41 1.26
C ILE A 95 33.57 22.37 2.22
N PHE A 96 33.36 22.02 3.50
CA PHE A 96 34.39 22.16 4.53
C PHE A 96 35.41 21.02 4.55
N LYS A 97 35.01 19.79 4.22
CA LYS A 97 35.89 18.61 4.29
C LYS A 97 36.46 18.21 2.94
N TYR A 98 35.68 18.36 1.87
CA TYR A 98 36.07 17.93 0.52
C TYR A 98 36.49 19.09 -0.40
N ASN A 99 36.52 20.34 0.09
CA ASN A 99 36.89 21.54 -0.67
C ASN A 99 36.13 21.68 -2.00
N LEU A 100 34.91 21.14 -2.08
CA LEU A 100 34.05 21.31 -3.25
C LEU A 100 33.53 22.74 -3.30
N SER A 101 33.36 23.27 -4.52
CA SER A 101 32.63 24.51 -4.71
C SER A 101 31.20 24.36 -4.18
N ALA A 102 30.64 25.44 -3.62
CA ALA A 102 29.30 25.40 -3.03
C ALA A 102 28.23 24.89 -4.02
N ASP A 103 28.37 25.24 -5.30
CA ASP A 103 27.49 24.77 -6.38
C ASP A 103 27.61 23.25 -6.64
N ALA A 104 28.85 22.74 -6.73
CA ALA A 104 29.09 21.31 -6.94
C ALA A 104 28.66 20.47 -5.73
N ALA A 105 28.91 20.96 -4.51
CA ALA A 105 28.45 20.32 -3.28
C ALA A 105 26.91 20.28 -3.22
N PHE A 106 26.24 21.36 -3.62
CA PHE A 106 24.79 21.41 -3.65
C PHE A 106 24.21 20.39 -4.65
N GLN A 107 24.68 20.36 -5.90
CA GLN A 107 24.20 19.37 -6.89
C GLN A 107 24.42 17.93 -6.43
N GLN A 108 25.63 17.60 -5.95
CA GLN A 108 25.99 16.24 -5.56
C GLN A 108 25.12 15.72 -4.40
N TYR A 109 25.00 16.51 -3.33
CA TYR A 109 24.29 16.07 -2.13
C TYR A 109 22.77 16.19 -2.25
N VAL A 110 22.25 17.11 -3.07
CA VAL A 110 20.83 17.10 -3.48
C VAL A 110 20.50 15.82 -4.25
N LEU A 111 21.32 15.45 -5.24
CA LEU A 111 21.08 14.24 -6.04
C LEU A 111 21.14 12.96 -5.18
N MET A 112 22.14 12.84 -4.30
CA MET A 112 22.22 11.72 -3.35
C MET A 112 21.03 11.65 -2.41
N THR A 113 20.56 12.79 -1.93
CA THR A 113 19.43 12.88 -0.99
C THR A 113 18.10 12.52 -1.66
N ILE A 114 17.90 12.92 -2.93
CA ILE A 114 16.74 12.46 -3.73
C ILE A 114 16.83 10.95 -3.97
N GLY A 115 18.02 10.43 -4.28
CA GLY A 115 18.25 9.00 -4.47
C GLY A 115 17.92 8.17 -3.22
N ASP A 116 18.37 8.63 -2.05
CA ASP A 116 18.08 8.00 -0.74
C ASP A 116 16.57 7.98 -0.45
N GLY A 117 15.86 9.09 -0.71
CA GLY A 117 14.40 9.15 -0.61
C GLY A 117 13.70 8.15 -1.52
N LEU A 118 14.09 8.05 -2.80
CA LEU A 118 13.50 7.10 -3.74
C LEU A 118 13.74 5.63 -3.36
N VAL A 119 14.96 5.31 -2.89
CA VAL A 119 15.32 3.94 -2.46
C VAL A 119 14.56 3.54 -1.19
N ALA A 120 14.29 4.47 -0.28
CA ALA A 120 13.53 4.21 0.94
C ALA A 120 12.01 4.15 0.70
N GLN A 121 11.45 5.04 -0.13
CA GLN A 121 9.99 5.14 -0.32
C GLN A 121 9.40 4.04 -1.21
N ILE A 122 10.08 3.66 -2.31
CA ILE A 122 9.50 2.70 -3.27
C ILE A 122 9.17 1.35 -2.59
N PRO A 123 10.07 0.73 -1.80
CA PRO A 123 9.76 -0.52 -1.10
C PRO A 123 8.67 -0.36 -0.04
N SER A 124 8.66 0.76 0.69
CA SER A 124 7.64 1.04 1.71
C SER A 124 6.24 1.14 1.10
N LEU A 125 6.11 1.83 -0.04
CA LEU A 125 4.86 1.92 -0.80
C LEU A 125 4.38 0.54 -1.29
N LEU A 126 5.29 -0.28 -1.83
CA LEU A 126 4.97 -1.64 -2.25
C LEU A 126 4.51 -2.52 -1.08
N LEU A 127 5.21 -2.45 0.06
CA LEU A 127 4.87 -3.20 1.27
C LEU A 127 3.52 -2.76 1.86
N SER A 128 3.28 -1.45 1.93
CA SER A 128 2.01 -0.88 2.40
C SER A 128 0.83 -1.30 1.51
N THR A 129 1.02 -1.27 0.19
CA THR A 129 0.00 -1.70 -0.77
C THR A 129 -0.26 -3.21 -0.65
N ALA A 130 0.78 -4.02 -0.52
CA ALA A 130 0.65 -5.46 -0.31
C ALA A 130 -0.06 -5.79 1.02
N ALA A 131 0.30 -5.11 2.11
CA ALA A 131 -0.35 -5.27 3.41
C ALA A 131 -1.82 -4.83 3.36
N ALA A 132 -2.14 -3.72 2.68
CA ALA A 132 -3.51 -3.27 2.50
C ALA A 132 -4.35 -4.29 1.70
N ILE A 133 -3.78 -4.88 0.64
CA ILE A 133 -4.43 -5.95 -0.14
C ILE A 133 -4.67 -7.19 0.74
N ILE A 134 -3.70 -7.57 1.59
CA ILE A 134 -3.83 -8.70 2.51
C ILE A 134 -4.93 -8.42 3.54
N VAL A 135 -4.90 -7.27 4.23
CA VAL A 135 -5.85 -6.91 5.29
C VAL A 135 -7.28 -6.79 4.75
N THR A 136 -7.46 -6.21 3.55
CA THR A 136 -8.79 -6.08 2.94
C THR A 136 -9.39 -7.40 2.44
N ARG A 137 -8.57 -8.44 2.21
CA ARG A 137 -9.05 -9.77 1.77
C ARG A 137 -9.25 -10.78 2.89
N VAL A 138 -8.74 -10.54 4.10
CA VAL A 138 -8.87 -11.46 5.25
C VAL A 138 -10.30 -11.53 5.80
N SER A 139 -11.24 -10.68 5.34
CA SER A 139 -12.68 -10.83 5.66
C SER A 139 -13.36 -12.02 4.97
N ASP A 140 -12.78 -12.57 3.89
CA ASP A 140 -13.26 -13.82 3.28
C ASP A 140 -12.52 -15.01 3.89
N ASN A 141 -13.28 -15.96 4.45
CA ASN A 141 -12.81 -17.16 5.16
C ASN A 141 -12.15 -18.21 4.23
N GLY A 142 -11.42 -17.79 3.19
CA GLY A 142 -10.76 -18.64 2.21
C GLY A 142 -9.26 -18.79 2.50
N ASP A 143 -8.77 -20.03 2.46
CA ASP A 143 -7.35 -20.35 2.58
C ASP A 143 -6.60 -19.65 1.42
N ILE A 144 -5.84 -18.59 1.71
CA ILE A 144 -5.20 -17.71 0.71
C ILE A 144 -4.41 -18.51 -0.32
N ALA A 145 -3.74 -19.58 0.12
CA ALA A 145 -3.00 -20.48 -0.75
C ALA A 145 -3.92 -21.23 -1.75
N HIS A 146 -5.13 -21.59 -1.33
CA HIS A 146 -6.13 -22.25 -2.17
C HIS A 146 -6.71 -21.30 -3.21
N ASP A 147 -7.10 -20.08 -2.81
CA ASP A 147 -7.73 -19.10 -3.70
C ASP A 147 -6.74 -18.48 -4.68
N VAL A 148 -5.51 -18.20 -4.25
CA VAL A 148 -4.44 -17.75 -5.17
C VAL A 148 -4.09 -18.84 -6.16
N ARG A 149 -4.00 -20.11 -5.73
CA ARG A 149 -3.79 -21.24 -6.63
C ARG A 149 -4.95 -21.38 -7.60
N HIS A 150 -6.19 -21.23 -7.14
CA HIS A 150 -7.36 -21.36 -7.99
C HIS A 150 -7.48 -20.19 -8.97
N GLN A 151 -7.17 -18.96 -8.58
CA GLN A 151 -7.36 -17.77 -9.43
C GLN A 151 -6.21 -17.59 -10.44
N LEU A 152 -4.98 -17.92 -10.04
CA LEU A 152 -3.81 -17.93 -10.94
C LEU A 152 -3.86 -19.11 -11.92
N LEU A 153 -4.31 -20.29 -11.49
CA LEU A 153 -4.42 -21.46 -12.38
C LEU A 153 -5.74 -21.52 -13.17
N ALA A 154 -6.81 -20.84 -12.73
CA ALA A 154 -8.09 -20.84 -13.45
C ALA A 154 -8.26 -19.69 -14.45
N SER A 155 -7.27 -18.81 -14.60
CA SER A 155 -7.29 -17.77 -15.63
C SER A 155 -6.26 -18.08 -16.73
N PRO A 156 -6.65 -18.82 -17.79
CA PRO A 156 -5.78 -19.14 -18.92
C PRO A 156 -5.05 -17.90 -19.46
N SER A 157 -5.74 -16.76 -19.53
CA SER A 157 -5.18 -15.49 -20.01
C SER A 157 -3.93 -15.03 -19.24
N VAL A 158 -3.88 -15.27 -17.91
CA VAL A 158 -2.73 -14.90 -17.06
C VAL A 158 -1.57 -15.87 -17.29
N LEU A 159 -1.85 -17.15 -17.46
CA LEU A 159 -0.83 -18.16 -17.76
C LEU A 159 -0.22 -17.97 -19.16
N TYR A 160 -1.02 -17.62 -20.17
CA TYR A 160 -0.51 -17.29 -21.51
C TYR A 160 0.33 -16.01 -21.54
N THR A 161 -0.06 -14.97 -20.80
CA THR A 161 0.76 -13.75 -20.70
C THR A 161 2.07 -14.01 -19.97
N ALA A 162 2.06 -14.76 -18.86
CA ALA A 162 3.27 -15.18 -18.16
C ALA A 162 4.18 -16.04 -19.04
N THR A 163 3.61 -16.97 -19.81
CA THR A 163 4.33 -17.81 -20.79
C THR A 163 5.04 -16.95 -21.83
N GLY A 164 4.36 -15.94 -22.38
CA GLY A 164 4.92 -15.01 -23.36
C GLY A 164 6.08 -14.18 -22.78
N ILE A 165 5.94 -13.65 -21.56
CA ILE A 165 7.01 -12.89 -20.88
C ILE A 165 8.22 -13.79 -20.64
N MET A 166 8.01 -15.01 -20.13
CA MET A 166 9.08 -15.97 -19.87
C MET A 166 9.80 -16.40 -21.16
N PHE A 167 9.07 -16.55 -22.27
CA PHE A 167 9.65 -16.84 -23.58
C PHE A 167 10.51 -15.69 -24.09
N VAL A 168 10.03 -14.44 -23.97
CA VAL A 168 10.80 -13.25 -24.38
C VAL A 168 12.08 -13.14 -23.55
N LEU A 169 12.01 -13.31 -22.23
CA LEU A 169 13.19 -13.30 -21.36
C LEU A 169 14.16 -14.44 -21.69
N ALA A 170 13.66 -15.59 -22.12
CA ALA A 170 14.49 -16.70 -22.56
C ALA A 170 15.25 -16.41 -23.86
N VAL A 171 14.85 -15.43 -24.68
CA VAL A 171 15.55 -15.05 -25.92
C VAL A 171 16.58 -13.94 -25.67
N VAL A 172 16.49 -13.23 -24.54
CA VAL A 172 17.42 -12.14 -24.21
C VAL A 172 18.82 -12.69 -23.89
N PRO A 173 19.88 -12.25 -24.59
CA PRO A 173 21.24 -12.69 -24.33
C PRO A 173 21.73 -12.20 -22.95
N GLY A 174 22.29 -13.11 -22.16
CA GLY A 174 22.77 -12.84 -20.78
C GLY A 174 21.90 -13.45 -19.68
N MET A 175 20.74 -14.01 -20.01
CA MET A 175 19.89 -14.76 -19.07
C MET A 175 20.05 -16.28 -19.24
N PRO A 176 19.86 -17.09 -18.19
CA PRO A 176 19.91 -18.54 -18.28
C PRO A 176 18.74 -19.06 -19.14
N HIS A 177 18.99 -19.28 -20.43
CA HIS A 177 17.98 -19.66 -21.43
C HIS A 177 17.22 -20.94 -21.07
N LEU A 178 17.91 -21.92 -20.48
CA LEU A 178 17.39 -23.27 -20.26
C LEU A 178 16.30 -23.32 -19.16
N PRO A 179 16.47 -22.71 -17.97
CA PRO A 179 15.39 -22.53 -17.01
C PRO A 179 14.17 -21.78 -17.55
N PHE A 180 14.37 -20.67 -18.25
CA PHE A 180 13.24 -19.85 -18.73
C PHE A 180 12.43 -20.53 -19.82
N LEU A 181 13.07 -21.25 -20.75
CA LEU A 181 12.37 -22.08 -21.73
C LEU A 181 11.57 -23.21 -21.07
N LEU A 182 12.15 -23.85 -20.05
CA LEU A 182 11.50 -24.95 -19.34
C LEU A 182 10.26 -24.46 -18.58
N PHE A 183 10.36 -23.35 -17.84
CA PHE A 183 9.22 -22.74 -17.17
C PHE A 183 8.15 -22.22 -18.14
N SER A 184 8.56 -21.62 -19.26
CA SER A 184 7.64 -21.18 -20.32
C SER A 184 6.85 -22.36 -20.91
N ALA A 185 7.53 -23.47 -21.23
CA ALA A 185 6.87 -24.67 -21.74
C ALA A 185 5.91 -25.31 -20.73
N LEU A 186 6.29 -25.32 -19.45
CA LEU A 186 5.47 -25.88 -18.36
C LEU A 186 4.21 -25.03 -18.13
N LEU A 187 4.37 -23.70 -18.05
CA LEU A 187 3.26 -22.76 -17.90
C LEU A 187 2.31 -22.80 -19.10
N GLY A 188 2.84 -22.89 -20.33
CA GLY A 188 2.05 -23.01 -21.54
C GLY A 188 1.35 -24.36 -21.72
N PHE A 189 1.84 -25.43 -21.08
CA PHE A 189 1.15 -26.72 -21.03
C PHE A 189 0.01 -26.74 -19.98
N THR A 190 0.17 -25.99 -18.89
CA THR A 190 -0.81 -25.93 -17.80
C THR A 190 -1.91 -24.89 -17.98
N GLY A 191 -1.70 -23.88 -18.84
CA GLY A 191 -2.65 -22.78 -19.09
C GLY A 191 -3.53 -22.98 -20.31
#